data_AF-A0A257KDP0-F1
#
_entry.id   AF-A0A257KDP0-F1
#
_cell.length_a   1.000
_cell.length_b   1.000
_cell.length_c   1.000
_cell.angle_alpha   90.00
_cell.angle_beta   90.00
_cell.angle_gamma   90.00
#
_symmetry.space_group_name_H-M   'P 1'
#
loop_
_entity.id
_entity.type
_entity.pdbx_description
1 polymer ?
#
loop_
_entity_poly.entity_id
_entity_poly.type
_entity_poly.pdbx_seq_one_letter_code
_entity_poly.pdbx_strand_id
1 'polypeptide(L)' 'MNAIRQYIEVKNNTFNVVLPEGFTAKTVEVIIMPADESDHVPDWHKEIVAERLNNPLPLVDGLEMIADLTQITH' A
#
# COMPACT_ATOMS: atom_id res chain seq x y z
N MET A 1 0.01 9.36 4.35
CA MET A 1 -0.94 9.46 3.21
C MET A 1 -1.91 8.30 3.37
N ASN A 2 -3.17 8.58 3.71
CA ASN A 2 -4.15 7.53 4.02
C ASN A 2 -4.84 7.11 2.71
N ALA A 3 -4.53 5.91 2.21
CA ALA A 3 -5.16 5.36 1.02
C ALA A 3 -6.34 4.47 1.43
N ILE A 4 -7.44 4.55 0.68
CA ILE A 4 -8.63 3.71 0.88
C ILE A 4 -8.57 2.58 -0.16
N ARG A 5 -8.45 1.32 0.28
CA ARG A 5 -8.55 0.14 -0.59
C ARG A 5 -9.91 -0.51 -0.36
N GLN A 6 -10.74 -0.57 -1.40
CA GLN A 6 -12.06 -1.21 -1.37
C GLN A 6 -12.19 -2.18 -2.55
N TYR A 7 -12.84 -3.31 -2.30
CA TYR A 7 -13.26 -4.25 -3.34
C TYR A 7 -14.71 -3.92 -3.71
N ILE A 8 -14.94 -3.49 -4.94
CA ILE A 8 -16.26 -3.06 -5.42
C ILE A 8 -16.69 -3.99 -6.55
N GLU A 9 -17.88 -4.58 -6.43
CA GLU A 9 -18.48 -5.39 -7.49
C GLU A 9 -18.88 -4.48 -8.67
N VAL A 10 -18.46 -4.85 -9.87
CA VAL A 10 -18.78 -4.11 -11.10
C VAL A 10 -20.10 -4.63 -11.67
N LYS A 11 -21.09 -3.74 -11.84
CA LYS A 11 -22.41 -4.06 -12.43
C LYS A 11 -22.65 -3.20 -13.65
N ASN A 12 -23.00 -3.81 -14.79
CA ASN A 12 -23.22 -3.10 -16.06
C ASN A 12 -22.06 -2.14 -16.42
N ASN A 13 -20.82 -2.63 -16.27
CA ASN A 13 -19.59 -1.85 -16.50
C ASN A 13 -19.51 -0.54 -15.68
N THR A 14 -20.23 -0.47 -14.56
CA THR A 14 -20.31 0.71 -13.71
C THR A 14 -19.99 0.35 -12.26
N PHE A 15 -19.34 1.27 -11.55
CA PHE A 15 -19.13 1.21 -10.11
C PHE A 15 -19.26 2.60 -9.49
N ASN A 16 -19.60 2.67 -8.21
CA ASN A 16 -19.74 3.92 -7.47
C ASN A 16 -18.76 3.92 -6.28
N VAL A 17 -18.05 5.02 -6.08
CA VAL A 17 -17.18 5.25 -4.92
C VAL A 17 -17.81 6.35 -4.07
N VAL A 18 -18.05 6.07 -2.80
CA VAL A 18 -18.51 7.07 -1.82
C VAL A 18 -17.34 7.38 -0.90
N LEU A 19 -16.95 8.66 -0.86
CA LEU A 19 -15.89 9.13 0.02
C LEU A 19 -16.41 9.18 1.47
N PRO A 20 -15.58 8.83 2.47
CA PRO A 20 -15.99 8.87 3.86
C PRO A 20 -16.26 10.30 4.32
N GLU A 21 -17.09 10.43 5.36
CA GLU A 21 -17.36 11.71 6.00
C GLU A 21 -16.04 12.37 6.48
N GLY A 22 -15.88 13.66 6.19
CA GLY A 22 -14.67 14.40 6.54
C GLY A 22 -13.49 14.23 5.58
N PHE A 23 -13.67 13.61 4.41
CA PHE A 23 -12.65 13.62 3.35
C PHE A 23 -12.44 15.04 2.79
N THR A 24 -11.27 15.64 3.03
CA THR A 24 -10.97 17.05 2.71
C THR A 24 -10.05 17.26 1.50
N ALA A 25 -9.53 16.20 0.89
CA ALA A 25 -8.60 16.34 -0.24
C ALA A 25 -9.33 16.84 -1.50
N LYS A 26 -8.66 17.71 -2.26
CA LYS A 26 -9.22 18.33 -3.47
C LYS A 26 -9.18 17.42 -4.70
N THR A 27 -8.31 16.43 -4.71
CA THR A 27 -8.08 15.54 -5.85
C THR A 27 -7.94 14.10 -5.36
N VAL A 28 -8.49 13.16 -6.13
CA VAL A 28 -8.36 11.72 -5.91
C VAL A 28 -7.81 11.10 -7.18
N GLU A 29 -6.82 10.24 -7.03
CA GLU A 29 -6.33 9.38 -8.11
C GLU A 29 -7.02 8.02 -8.01
N VAL A 30 -7.55 7.52 -9.13
CA VAL A 30 -8.27 6.24 -9.21
C VAL A 30 -7.55 5.33 -10.18
N ILE A 31 -7.14 4.15 -9.70
CA ILE A 31 -6.54 3.08 -10.50
C ILE A 31 -7.57 1.96 -10.63
N ILE A 32 -8.00 1.66 -11.86
CA ILE A 32 -8.93 0.56 -12.16
C ILE A 32 -8.13 -0.59 -12.75
N MET A 33 -8.17 -1.73 -12.09
CA MET A 33 -7.52 -2.95 -12.55
C MET A 33 -8.56 -4.08 -12.53
N PRO A 34 -8.74 -4.83 -13.63
CA PRO A 34 -9.61 -5.99 -13.62
C PRO A 34 -9.08 -6.98 -12.58
N ALA A 35 -9.97 -7.51 -11.76
CA ALA A 35 -9.65 -8.63 -10.88
C ALA A 35 -9.81 -9.91 -11.71
N ASP A 36 -8.78 -10.28 -12.46
CA ASP A 36 -8.70 -11.61 -13.05
C ASP A 36 -8.38 -12.62 -11.93
N GLU A 37 -9.10 -13.74 -11.86
CA GLU A 37 -8.82 -14.81 -10.88
C GLU A 37 -7.41 -15.40 -11.02
N SER A 38 -6.79 -15.22 -12.19
CA SER A 38 -5.35 -15.36 -12.32
C SER A 38 -4.68 -14.09 -11.79
N ASP A 39 -4.41 -14.06 -10.49
CA ASP A 39 -3.44 -13.15 -9.86
C ASP A 39 -2.07 -13.33 -10.57
N HIS A 40 -1.92 -12.73 -11.76
CA HIS A 40 -0.64 -12.61 -12.43
C HIS A 40 0.13 -11.48 -11.75
N VAL A 41 0.49 -11.72 -10.49
CA VAL A 41 1.55 -10.97 -9.83
C VAL A 41 2.78 -11.11 -10.73
N PRO A 42 3.33 -10.01 -11.27
CA PRO A 42 4.53 -10.07 -12.09
C PRO A 42 5.66 -10.73 -11.31
N ASP A 43 6.50 -11.52 -11.97
CA ASP A 43 7.51 -12.32 -11.27
C ASP A 43 8.50 -11.47 -10.48
N TRP A 44 8.82 -10.26 -10.97
CA TRP A 44 9.63 -9.30 -10.22
C TRP A 44 9.04 -8.95 -8.85
N HIS A 45 7.71 -8.91 -8.73
CA HIS A 45 7.04 -8.58 -7.48
C HIS A 45 7.06 -9.77 -6.52
N LYS A 46 6.95 -11.00 -7.05
CA LYS A 46 7.12 -12.23 -6.28
C LYS A 46 8.56 -12.36 -5.76
N GLU A 47 9.54 -12.01 -6.59
CA GLU A 47 10.97 -12.02 -6.24
C GLU A 47 11.28 -11.08 -5.07
N ILE A 48 10.79 -9.84 -5.11
CA ILE A 48 10.99 -8.87 -4.01
C ILE A 48 10.37 -9.37 -2.70
N VAL A 49 9.18 -9.98 -2.75
CA VAL A 49 8.52 -10.51 -1.55
C VAL A 49 9.28 -11.72 -1.01
N ALA A 50 9.71 -12.63 -1.89
CA ALA A 50 10.50 -13.80 -1.52
C ALA A 50 11.86 -13.40 -0.91
N GLU A 51 12.53 -12.39 -1.47
CA GLU A 51 13.79 -11.86 -0.95
C GLU A 51 13.60 -11.33 0.49
N ARG A 52 12.53 -10.59 0.76
CA ARG A 52 12.22 -10.06 2.10
C ARG A 52 11.86 -11.14 3.12
N LEU A 53 11.23 -12.23 2.67
CA LEU A 53 10.91 -13.37 3.53
C LEU A 53 12.17 -14.19 3.86
N ASN A 54 13.06 -14.37 2.88
CA ASN A 54 14.28 -15.16 3.04
C ASN A 54 15.40 -14.37 3.72
N ASN A 55 15.40 -13.04 3.57
CA ASN A 55 16.32 -12.13 4.23
C ASN A 55 15.51 -11.09 5.01
N PRO A 56 14.86 -11.50 6.11
CA PRO A 56 14.15 -10.57 6.96
C PRO A 56 15.17 -9.54 7.44
N LEU A 57 14.88 -8.25 7.22
CA LEU A 57 15.66 -7.21 7.86
C LEU A 57 15.69 -7.53 9.37
N PRO A 58 16.85 -7.41 10.02
CA PRO A 58 16.87 -7.52 11.47
C PRO A 58 15.80 -6.57 12.00
N LEU A 59 15.03 -7.04 12.98
CA LEU A 59 14.15 -6.17 13.74
C LEU A 59 15.07 -5.11 14.35
N VAL A 60 15.21 -3.98 13.68
CA VAL A 60 15.78 -2.80 14.29
C VAL A 60 14.79 -2.49 15.39
N ASP A 61 15.19 -2.78 16.62
CA ASP A 61 14.38 -2.49 17.79
C ASP A 61 13.97 -1.03 17.65
N GLY A 62 12.66 -0.75 17.58
CA GLY A 62 12.14 0.56 17.15
C GLY A 62 12.65 1.73 17.99
N LEU A 63 13.30 1.43 19.12
CA LEU A 63 14.00 2.32 20.02
C LEU A 63 15.34 2.84 19.43
N GLU A 64 16.09 2.06 18.64
CA GLU A 64 17.37 2.48 18.07
C GLU A 64 17.21 3.52 16.94
N MET A 65 16.15 3.42 16.12
CA MET A 65 15.87 4.42 15.07
C MET A 65 15.55 5.81 15.63
N ILE A 66 14.97 5.89 16.83
CA ILE A 66 14.66 7.17 17.49
C ILE A 66 15.96 7.80 18.02
N ALA A 67 16.91 6.99 18.49
CA ALA A 67 18.20 7.46 18.99
C ALA A 67 19.04 8.10 17.87
N ASP A 68 19.11 7.48 16.69
CA ASP A 68 19.87 8.02 15.55
C ASP A 68 19.30 9.35 15.03
N LEU A 69 17.98 9.54 15.06
CA LEU A 69 17.36 10.82 14.67
C LEU A 69 17.64 11.96 15.66
N THR A 70 17.88 11.65 16.93
CA THR A 70 18.25 12.68 17.93
C THR A 70 19.70 13.15 17.82
N GLN A 71 20.60 12.35 17.23
CA GLN A 71 22.01 12.71 17.07
C GLN A 71 22.28 13.57 15.82
N ILE A 72 21.36 13.65 14.88
CA ILE A 72 21.48 14.51 13.68
C ILE A 72 21.12 15.98 13.99
N THR A 73 20.63 16.29 15.20
CA THR A 73 20.24 17.64 15.61
C THR A 73 21.24 18.31 16.55
N HIS A 74 22.55 18.18 16.28
CA HIS A 74 23.62 19.03 16.86
C HIS A 74 24.62 19.44 15.78
#